data_AF-A7ZBG5-F1
#
_entry.id   AF-A7ZBG5-F1
#
_cell.length_a   1.000
_cell.length_b   1.000
_cell.length_c   1.000
_cell.angle_alpha   90.00
_cell.angle_beta   90.00
_cell.angle_gamma   90.00
#
_symmetry.space_group_name_H-M   'P 1'
#
loop_
_entity.id
_entity.type
_entity.pdbx_description
1 polymer ?
#
loop_
_entity_poly.entity_id
_entity_poly.type
_entity_poly.pdbx_seq_one_letter_code
_entity_poly.pdbx_strand_id
1 'polypeptide(L)'
;MSSYIGIGFISKWTTKNIFISNILKAFDHEISLLGFANPIDILNQCFDNYEKEFRFDIKIDEFDFTNIILQIEKIENDCICLQLCIAEDELIGDRNIDIVENKIISFIMKKAQYFDFIFCDNNAYLENNFNEICKEPLFSILAMNKDGKIDIKYANWRIDGLSERQNI
;
A
#
# COMPACT_ATOMS: atom_id res chain seq x y z
N MET A 1 -0.23 -9.58 18.74
CA MET A 1 0.31 -9.39 17.38
C MET A 1 0.17 -7.92 17.07
N SER A 2 1.21 -7.27 16.55
CA SER A 2 1.06 -5.90 16.06
C SER A 2 0.10 -5.95 14.86
N SER A 3 -0.90 -5.07 14.88
CA SER A 3 -1.86 -4.93 13.79
C SER A 3 -1.32 -3.88 12.83
N TYR A 4 -1.42 -4.15 11.54
CA TYR A 4 -0.90 -3.25 10.50
C TYR A 4 -2.02 -2.88 9.55
N ILE A 5 -1.99 -1.65 9.06
CA ILE A 5 -2.73 -1.29 7.87
C ILE A 5 -1.87 -1.65 6.65
N GLY A 6 -2.34 -2.64 5.89
CA GLY A 6 -1.69 -3.11 4.68
C GLY A 6 -2.24 -2.38 3.47
N ILE A 7 -1.36 -1.83 2.63
CA ILE A 7 -1.69 -1.21 1.35
C ILE A 7 -0.95 -1.97 0.25
N GLY A 8 -1.69 -2.64 -0.62
CA GLY A 8 -1.12 -3.38 -1.74
C GLY A 8 -1.23 -2.63 -3.06
N PHE A 9 -0.13 -2.50 -3.78
CA PHE A 9 -0.04 -1.88 -5.10
C PHE A 9 0.19 -2.97 -6.14
N ILE A 10 -0.76 -3.11 -7.06
CA ILE A 10 -0.78 -4.19 -8.04
C ILE A 10 -0.64 -3.64 -9.45
N SER A 11 0.26 -4.24 -10.23
CA SER A 11 0.27 -4.11 -11.68
C SER A 11 0.19 -5.46 -12.36
N LYS A 12 -0.64 -5.53 -13.40
CA LYS A 12 -0.80 -6.70 -14.26
C LYS A 12 0.06 -6.60 -15.49
N TRP A 13 0.38 -7.76 -16.07
CA TRP A 13 1.09 -7.88 -17.35
C TRP A 13 2.33 -6.99 -17.41
N THR A 14 2.98 -6.81 -16.26
CA THR A 14 4.07 -5.86 -16.08
C THR A 14 5.40 -6.59 -15.93
N THR A 15 6.50 -5.88 -16.16
CA THR A 15 7.84 -6.37 -15.88
C THR A 15 8.36 -5.72 -14.60
N LYS A 16 9.34 -6.35 -13.94
CA LYS A 16 10.06 -5.76 -12.78
C LYS A 16 10.45 -4.30 -13.05
N ASN A 17 11.04 -4.01 -14.21
CA ASN A 17 11.53 -2.67 -14.55
C ASN A 17 10.40 -1.64 -14.71
N ILE A 18 9.30 -2.02 -15.37
CA ILE A 18 8.13 -1.13 -15.53
C ILE A 18 7.49 -0.89 -14.16
N PHE A 19 7.35 -1.94 -13.36
CA PHE A 19 6.77 -1.84 -12.03
C PHE A 19 7.59 -0.94 -11.10
N ILE A 20 8.91 -1.13 -11.05
CA ILE A 20 9.83 -0.25 -10.32
C ILE A 20 9.68 1.19 -10.80
N SER A 21 9.65 1.43 -12.12
CA SER A 21 9.46 2.78 -12.67
C SER A 21 8.15 3.42 -12.22
N ASN A 22 7.06 2.65 -12.14
CA ASN A 22 5.77 3.15 -11.68
C ASN A 22 5.78 3.48 -10.18
N ILE A 23 6.43 2.67 -9.36
CA ILE A 23 6.63 2.97 -7.93
C ILE A 23 7.41 4.27 -7.77
N LEU A 24 8.55 4.41 -8.46
CA LEU A 24 9.36 5.63 -8.33
C LEU A 24 8.56 6.89 -8.73
N LYS A 25 7.76 6.82 -9.80
CA LYS A 25 6.87 7.92 -10.20
C LYS A 25 5.77 8.19 -9.18
N ALA A 26 5.21 7.14 -8.59
CA ALA A 26 4.11 7.24 -7.64
C ALA A 26 4.55 7.76 -6.25
N PHE A 27 5.85 7.70 -5.94
CA PHE A 27 6.43 8.00 -4.63
C PHE A 27 7.58 9.03 -4.68
N ASP A 28 7.73 9.77 -5.79
CA ASP A 28 8.88 10.64 -6.10
C ASP A 28 9.17 11.72 -5.04
N HIS A 29 8.24 11.96 -4.11
CA HIS A 29 8.38 12.95 -3.02
C HIS A 29 8.11 12.40 -1.61
N GLU A 30 7.64 11.15 -1.48
CA GLU A 30 7.28 10.57 -0.18
C GLU A 30 8.34 9.62 0.38
N ILE A 31 9.19 9.05 -0.48
CA ILE A 31 10.28 8.17 -0.04
C ILE A 31 11.48 9.03 0.36
N SER A 32 11.52 9.47 1.62
CA SER A 32 12.78 9.92 2.24
C SER A 32 13.42 8.73 2.93
N LEU A 33 14.38 8.08 2.27
CA LEU A 33 15.10 6.97 2.87
C LEU A 33 16.02 7.50 3.96
N LEU A 34 15.56 7.42 5.21
CA LEU A 34 16.35 7.66 6.39
C LEU A 34 17.45 6.59 6.49
N GLY A 35 18.59 6.85 5.82
CA GLY A 35 19.87 6.17 6.06
C GLY A 35 20.22 5.00 5.14
N PHE A 36 19.38 4.60 4.18
CA PHE A 36 19.68 3.54 3.20
C PHE A 36 19.76 4.07 1.75
N ALA A 37 20.47 3.30 0.91
CA ALA A 37 20.81 3.59 -0.49
C ALA A 37 19.58 3.90 -1.38
N ASN A 38 19.85 4.47 -2.56
CA ASN A 38 18.93 4.79 -3.66
C ASN A 38 17.63 3.93 -3.66
N PRO A 39 16.41 4.53 -3.76
CA PRO A 39 15.14 3.79 -3.79
C PRO A 39 15.10 2.63 -4.80
N ILE A 40 15.82 2.77 -5.91
CA ILE A 40 15.99 1.70 -6.91
C ILE A 40 16.67 0.46 -6.30
N ASP A 41 17.69 0.65 -5.47
CA ASP A 41 18.43 -0.45 -4.85
C ASP A 41 17.56 -1.23 -3.86
N ILE A 42 16.73 -0.53 -3.08
CA ILE A 42 15.79 -1.17 -2.15
C ILE A 42 14.74 -1.96 -2.91
N LEU A 43 14.12 -1.36 -3.93
CA LEU A 43 13.14 -2.08 -4.74
C LEU A 43 13.76 -3.31 -5.39
N ASN A 44 14.98 -3.20 -5.93
CA ASN A 44 15.72 -4.35 -6.43
C ASN A 44 15.95 -5.40 -5.36
N GLN A 45 16.33 -5.01 -4.14
CA GLN A 45 16.46 -5.94 -3.02
C GLN A 45 15.15 -6.62 -2.65
N CYS A 46 14.01 -5.92 -2.67
CA CYS A 46 12.69 -6.52 -2.44
C CYS A 46 12.36 -7.59 -3.49
N PHE A 47 12.73 -7.35 -4.75
CA PHE A 47 12.57 -8.34 -5.82
C PHE A 47 13.52 -9.53 -5.69
N ASP A 48 14.80 -9.26 -5.40
CA ASP A 48 15.83 -10.28 -5.30
C ASP A 48 15.67 -11.14 -4.03
N ASN A 49 14.95 -10.58 -3.04
CA ASN A 49 14.59 -11.23 -1.79
C ASN A 49 13.07 -11.25 -1.61
N TYR A 50 12.37 -11.84 -2.57
CA TYR A 50 10.93 -12.08 -2.51
C TYR A 50 10.46 -12.56 -1.12
N GLU A 51 9.35 -12.01 -0.63
CA GLU A 51 8.77 -12.23 0.72
C GLU A 51 9.63 -11.75 1.91
N LYS A 52 10.78 -11.09 1.70
CA LYS A 52 11.49 -10.43 2.80
C LYS A 52 10.95 -9.02 3.06
N GLU A 53 10.81 -8.72 4.34
CA GLU A 53 10.45 -7.40 4.85
C GLU A 53 11.65 -6.44 4.82
N PHE A 54 11.45 -5.27 4.24
CA PHE A 54 12.40 -4.16 4.30
C PHE A 54 11.79 -3.01 5.07
N ARG A 55 12.48 -2.52 6.10
CA ARG A 55 11.98 -1.44 6.96
C ARG A 55 12.60 -0.10 6.59
N PHE A 56 11.77 0.92 6.52
CA PHE A 56 12.17 2.28 6.17
C PHE A 56 11.14 3.26 6.74
N ASP A 57 11.50 4.53 6.72
CA ASP A 57 10.63 5.60 7.13
C ASP A 57 10.06 6.28 5.87
N ILE A 58 8.79 6.66 5.90
CA ILE A 58 8.11 7.34 4.80
C ILE A 58 7.50 8.64 5.30
N LYS A 59 7.52 9.68 4.47
CA LYS A 59 6.80 10.91 4.73
C LYS A 59 5.61 11.01 3.80
N ILE A 60 4.40 11.01 4.35
CA ILE A 60 3.17 11.22 3.58
C ILE A 60 2.58 12.56 4.01
N ASP A 61 2.63 13.54 3.10
CA ASP A 61 2.30 14.94 3.37
C ASP A 61 3.07 15.48 4.59
N GLU A 62 2.41 15.91 5.66
CA GLU A 62 3.04 16.38 6.91
C GLU A 62 3.27 15.30 7.97
N PHE A 63 2.96 14.03 7.66
CA PHE A 63 3.16 12.92 8.59
C PHE A 63 4.41 12.13 8.25
N ASP A 64 5.29 12.03 9.23
CA ASP A 64 6.38 11.07 9.23
C ASP A 64 5.85 9.77 9.85
N PHE A 65 6.06 8.65 9.14
CA PHE A 65 5.79 7.31 9.62
C PHE A 65 7.09 6.55 9.67
N THR A 66 7.37 5.91 10.81
CA THR A 66 8.60 5.17 11.01
C THR A 66 8.37 3.68 10.94
N ASN A 67 9.42 2.92 10.64
CA ASN A 67 9.41 1.45 10.62
C ASN A 67 8.33 0.85 9.68
N ILE A 68 8.03 1.52 8.57
CA ILE A 68 7.16 0.98 7.52
C ILE A 68 7.81 -0.23 6.89
N ILE A 69 7.03 -1.29 6.70
CA ILE A 69 7.50 -2.49 6.00
C ILE A 69 7.13 -2.37 4.52
N LEU A 70 8.11 -2.59 3.65
CA LEU A 70 7.93 -2.78 2.22
C LEU A 70 8.36 -4.19 1.85
N GLN A 71 7.54 -4.87 1.06
CA GLN A 71 7.89 -6.17 0.50
C GLN A 71 7.26 -6.41 -0.86
N ILE A 72 7.90 -7.21 -1.70
CA ILE A 72 7.19 -7.84 -2.81
C ILE A 72 6.44 -9.03 -2.23
N GLU A 73 5.14 -8.86 -2.10
CA GLU A 73 4.23 -9.84 -1.52
C GLU A 73 3.91 -10.96 -2.52
N LYS A 74 3.77 -10.61 -3.80
CA LYS A 74 3.37 -11.58 -4.82
C LYS A 74 4.00 -11.33 -6.18
N ILE A 75 4.55 -12.38 -6.78
CA ILE A 75 4.96 -12.43 -8.19
C ILE A 75 4.32 -13.67 -8.81
N GLU A 76 3.22 -13.48 -9.54
CA GLU A 76 2.63 -14.53 -10.38
C GLU A 76 2.73 -14.11 -11.85
N ASN A 77 2.65 -15.07 -12.78
CA ASN A 77 2.98 -14.91 -14.21
C ASN A 77 2.49 -13.60 -14.87
N ASP A 78 1.36 -13.04 -14.41
CA ASP A 78 0.74 -11.85 -14.98
C ASP A 78 0.54 -10.71 -13.96
N CYS A 79 1.15 -10.76 -12.76
CA CYS A 79 0.87 -9.82 -11.68
C CYS A 79 2.05 -9.66 -10.71
N ILE A 80 2.36 -8.41 -10.36
CA ILE A 80 3.29 -8.07 -9.27
C ILE A 80 2.53 -7.26 -8.22
N CYS A 81 2.64 -7.67 -6.94
CA CYS A 81 2.12 -6.94 -5.79
C CYS A 81 3.28 -6.45 -4.90
N LEU A 82 3.32 -5.14 -4.69
CA LEU A 82 4.12 -4.51 -3.64
C LEU A 82 3.21 -4.21 -2.46
N GLN A 83 3.59 -4.65 -1.28
CA GLN A 83 2.84 -4.38 -0.06
C GLN A 83 3.60 -3.39 0.81
N LEU A 84 2.88 -2.39 1.27
CA LEU A 84 3.31 -1.40 2.25
C LEU A 84 2.50 -1.60 3.52
N CYS A 85 3.16 -1.97 4.63
CA CYS A 85 2.51 -2.18 5.91
C CYS A 85 2.89 -1.08 6.89
N ILE A 86 1.88 -0.38 7.41
CA ILE A 86 2.03 0.68 8.40
C ILE A 86 1.52 0.15 9.73
N ALA A 87 2.35 0.20 10.77
CA ALA A 87 1.92 -0.22 12.09
C ALA A 87 0.80 0.71 12.61
N GLU A 88 -0.25 0.14 13.19
CA GLU A 88 -1.41 0.94 13.63
C GLU A 88 -1.06 1.97 14.71
N ASP A 89 -0.07 1.69 15.57
CA ASP A 89 0.43 2.62 16.58
C ASP A 89 1.12 3.86 15.97
N GLU A 90 1.83 3.69 14.85
CA GLU A 90 2.41 4.80 14.06
C GLU A 90 1.32 5.66 13.38
N LEU A 91 0.17 5.06 13.07
CA LEU A 91 -0.98 5.74 12.47
C LEU A 91 -1.78 6.53 13.48
N ILE A 92 -2.07 5.90 14.63
CA ILE A 92 -3.09 6.39 15.55
C ILE A 92 -2.52 7.40 16.53
N GLY A 93 -1.39 7.14 17.20
CA GLY A 93 -0.80 8.06 18.19
C GLY A 93 -1.83 8.90 18.99
N ASP A 94 -1.63 10.22 19.04
CA ASP A 94 -2.62 11.23 19.51
C ASP A 94 -3.46 11.83 18.35
N ARG A 95 -3.45 11.19 17.18
CA ARG A 95 -4.03 11.72 15.94
C ARG A 95 -5.51 11.36 15.87
N ASN A 96 -6.31 12.23 15.25
CA ASN A 96 -7.71 11.94 14.98
C ASN A 96 -7.81 10.86 13.89
N ILE A 97 -8.47 9.74 14.20
CA ILE A 97 -8.60 8.57 13.31
C ILE A 97 -9.25 8.94 11.97
N ASP A 98 -10.29 9.77 11.96
CA ASP A 98 -10.95 10.20 10.72
C ASP A 98 -9.99 10.99 9.82
N ILE A 99 -9.06 11.75 10.41
CA ILE A 99 -8.02 12.48 9.65
C ILE A 99 -7.03 11.48 9.05
N VAL A 100 -6.62 10.47 9.81
CA VAL A 100 -5.69 9.43 9.35
C VAL A 100 -6.28 8.63 8.18
N GLU A 101 -7.53 8.17 8.30
CA GLU A 101 -8.24 7.45 7.24
C GLU A 101 -8.36 8.29 5.96
N ASN A 102 -8.79 9.55 6.07
CA ASN A 102 -8.91 10.46 4.92
C ASN A 102 -7.56 10.66 4.20
N LYS A 103 -6.44 10.64 4.94
CA LYS A 103 -5.12 10.73 4.33
C LYS A 103 -4.67 9.46 3.66
N ILE A 104 -4.97 8.29 4.22
CA ILE A 104 -4.73 7.01 3.54
C ILE A 104 -5.51 6.98 2.22
N ILE A 105 -6.79 7.38 2.24
CA ILE A 105 -7.62 7.47 1.03
C ILE A 105 -7.00 8.44 0.02
N SER A 106 -6.59 9.65 0.46
CA SER A 106 -5.94 10.63 -0.41
C SER A 106 -4.63 10.10 -1.01
N PHE A 107 -3.82 9.43 -0.19
CA PHE A 107 -2.56 8.81 -0.59
C PHE A 107 -2.77 7.72 -1.66
N ILE A 108 -3.75 6.83 -1.47
CA ILE A 108 -4.15 5.82 -2.47
C ILE A 108 -4.60 6.49 -3.76
N MET A 109 -5.42 7.53 -3.65
CA MET A 109 -5.98 8.23 -4.82
C MET A 109 -4.93 8.92 -5.69
N LYS A 110 -3.93 9.57 -5.07
CA LYS A 110 -2.80 10.18 -5.78
C LYS A 110 -1.99 9.13 -6.57
N LYS A 111 -1.99 7.87 -6.11
CA LYS A 111 -1.16 6.77 -6.64
C LYS A 111 -1.89 5.85 -7.61
N ALA A 112 -3.22 5.79 -7.55
CA ALA A 112 -4.04 4.88 -8.34
C ALA A 112 -3.80 4.96 -9.86
N GLN A 113 -3.37 6.11 -10.39
CA GLN A 113 -3.06 6.23 -11.83
C GLN A 113 -1.84 5.40 -12.29
N TYR A 114 -0.95 4.99 -11.38
CA TYR A 114 0.30 4.27 -11.71
C TYR A 114 0.19 2.75 -11.60
N PHE A 115 -0.91 2.27 -11.03
CA PHE A 115 -1.15 0.86 -10.74
C PHE A 115 -2.48 0.43 -11.34
N ASP A 116 -2.65 -0.85 -11.62
CA ASP A 116 -3.94 -1.36 -12.07
C ASP A 116 -4.92 -1.43 -10.89
N PHE A 117 -4.42 -1.78 -9.70
CA PHE A 117 -5.21 -1.88 -8.47
C PHE A 117 -4.40 -1.39 -7.28
N ILE A 118 -5.10 -0.77 -6.33
CA ILE A 118 -4.59 -0.54 -4.98
C ILE A 118 -5.66 -1.00 -4.00
N PHE A 119 -5.28 -1.83 -3.03
CA PHE A 119 -6.17 -2.22 -1.95
C PHE A 119 -5.62 -1.76 -0.60
N CYS A 120 -6.51 -1.55 0.38
CA CYS A 120 -6.12 -1.20 1.74
C CYS A 120 -7.10 -1.80 2.75
N ASP A 121 -6.55 -2.45 3.78
CA ASP A 121 -7.31 -2.99 4.91
C ASP A 121 -6.42 -3.31 6.12
N ASN A 122 -7.04 -3.71 7.24
CA ASN A 122 -6.33 -4.31 8.36
C ASN A 122 -5.69 -5.64 7.96
N ASN A 123 -4.39 -5.77 8.22
CA ASN A 123 -3.57 -6.93 7.90
C ASN A 123 -3.81 -7.43 6.47
N ALA A 124 -4.06 -6.49 5.54
CA ALA A 124 -4.44 -6.82 4.18
C ALA A 124 -3.32 -7.57 3.46
N TYR A 125 -3.61 -8.75 2.95
CA TYR A 125 -2.70 -9.54 2.11
C TYR A 125 -3.47 -10.15 0.92
N LEU A 126 -2.74 -10.51 -0.13
CA LEU A 126 -3.21 -11.03 -1.40
C LEU A 126 -3.29 -12.57 -1.40
N GLU A 127 -4.19 -13.15 -0.59
CA GLU A 127 -4.44 -14.61 -0.56
C GLU A 127 -5.18 -15.11 -1.81
N ASN A 128 -6.17 -14.34 -2.25
CA ASN A 128 -7.11 -14.78 -3.29
C ASN A 128 -6.59 -14.58 -4.71
N ASN A 129 -7.19 -15.28 -5.67
CA ASN A 129 -6.91 -15.04 -7.07
C ASN A 129 -7.35 -13.61 -7.40
N PHE A 130 -6.51 -12.88 -8.14
CA PHE A 130 -6.78 -11.53 -8.61
C PHE A 130 -8.23 -11.34 -9.13
N ASN A 131 -8.74 -12.31 -9.88
CA ASN A 131 -10.09 -12.27 -10.47
C ASN A 131 -11.23 -12.24 -9.45
N GLU A 132 -10.98 -12.67 -8.21
CA GLU A 132 -11.97 -12.69 -7.12
C GLU A 132 -12.08 -11.32 -6.45
N ILE A 133 -10.95 -10.63 -6.25
CA ILE A 133 -10.88 -9.28 -5.66
C ILE A 133 -11.65 -8.25 -6.49
N CYS A 134 -11.71 -8.43 -7.81
CA CYS A 134 -12.49 -7.54 -8.67
C CYS A 134 -14.01 -7.71 -8.55
N LYS A 135 -14.47 -8.88 -8.09
CA LYS A 135 -15.90 -9.26 -8.08
C LYS A 135 -16.58 -8.83 -6.80
N GLU A 136 -15.93 -8.98 -5.66
CA GLU A 136 -16.44 -8.57 -4.35
C GLU A 136 -15.40 -7.68 -3.64
N PRO A 137 -15.82 -6.57 -3.00
CA PRO A 137 -14.88 -5.73 -2.28
C PRO A 137 -14.51 -6.44 -0.97
N LEU A 138 -13.43 -7.23 -1.04
CA LEU A 138 -12.86 -7.98 0.09
C LEU A 138 -12.05 -7.09 1.04
N PHE A 139 -11.66 -5.91 0.56
CA PHE A 139 -10.87 -4.94 1.30
C PHE A 139 -11.70 -3.70 1.60
N SER A 140 -11.48 -3.10 2.77
CA SER A 140 -12.08 -1.81 3.16
C SER A 140 -12.05 -0.79 2.02
N ILE A 141 -10.91 -0.64 1.34
CA ILE A 141 -10.75 0.21 0.15
C ILE A 141 -10.17 -0.61 -1.01
N LEU A 142 -10.75 -0.44 -2.20
CA LEU A 142 -10.22 -0.93 -3.47
C LEU A 142 -10.30 0.16 -4.54
N ALA A 143 -9.15 0.69 -4.96
CA ALA A 143 -9.02 1.56 -6.12
C ALA A 143 -8.63 0.74 -7.35
N MET A 144 -9.33 0.96 -8.47
CA MET A 144 -9.07 0.29 -9.74
C MET A 144 -8.80 1.34 -10.82
N ASN A 145 -7.74 1.15 -11.57
CA ASN A 145 -7.45 1.93 -12.76
C ASN A 145 -7.90 1.15 -14.00
N LYS A 146 -8.92 1.65 -14.69
CA LYS A 146 -9.43 1.07 -15.94
C LYS A 146 -9.16 2.08 -17.05
N ASP A 147 -8.07 1.86 -17.79
CA ASP A 147 -7.67 2.68 -18.93
C ASP A 147 -7.56 4.18 -18.59
N GLY A 148 -6.95 4.50 -17.45
CA GLY A 148 -6.77 5.88 -16.96
C GLY A 148 -7.98 6.44 -16.20
N LYS A 149 -9.09 5.69 -16.11
CA LYS A 149 -10.23 6.04 -15.26
C LYS A 149 -10.12 5.33 -13.92
N ILE A 150 -9.98 6.11 -12.86
CA ILE A 150 -9.92 5.61 -11.48
C ILE A 150 -11.35 5.40 -10.97
N ASP A 151 -11.65 4.19 -10.51
CA ASP A 151 -12.90 3.77 -9.87
C ASP A 151 -12.57 3.26 -8.46
N ILE A 152 -13.15 3.88 -7.43
CA ILE A 152 -12.94 3.46 -6.03
C ILE A 152 -14.19 2.73 -5.54
N LYS A 153 -13.97 1.56 -4.97
CA LYS A 153 -14.96 0.82 -4.21
C LYS A 153 -14.59 0.84 -2.74
N TYR A 154 -15.61 1.03 -1.91
CA TYR A 154 -15.51 0.94 -0.47
C TYR A 154 -16.35 -0.26 -0.03
N ALA A 155 -15.73 -1.28 0.56
CA ALA A 155 -16.46 -2.36 1.23
C ALA A 155 -17.07 -1.84 2.54
N ASN A 156 -16.28 -1.00 3.22
CA ASN A 156 -16.62 -0.33 4.46
C ASN A 156 -16.30 1.16 4.31
N TRP A 157 -17.07 2.02 4.97
CA TRP A 157 -16.81 3.45 5.02
C TRP A 157 -15.59 3.79 5.90
N ARG A 158 -15.13 2.82 6.66
CA ARG A 158 -13.99 2.85 7.59
C ARG A 158 -12.98 1.80 7.23
N ILE A 159 -11.71 2.05 7.56
CA ILE A 159 -10.69 1.02 7.45
C ILE A 159 -10.79 0.17 8.71
N ASP A 160 -11.04 -1.13 8.55
CA ASP A 160 -11.08 -2.06 9.67
C ASP A 160 -9.74 -2.00 10.44
N GLY A 161 -9.73 -2.31 11.75
CA GLY A 161 -8.55 -2.15 12.61
C GLY A 161 -8.26 -0.72 13.10
N LEU A 162 -8.40 0.30 12.25
CA LEU A 162 -8.35 1.71 12.70
C LEU A 162 -9.60 2.10 13.48
N SER A 163 -10.75 1.63 13.01
CA SER A 163 -12.06 2.09 13.46
C SER A 163 -12.67 1.31 14.64
N GLU A 164 -12.17 0.12 14.95
CA GLU A 164 -12.66 -0.69 16.08
C GLU A 164 -12.17 -0.19 17.45
N ARG A 165 -11.17 0.71 17.49
CA ARG A 165 -10.54 1.19 18.73
C ARG A 165 -11.29 2.30 19.48
N GLN A 166 -12.50 2.69 19.07
CA GLN A 166 -13.32 3.69 19.79
C GLN A 166 -14.07 3.16 21.03
N ASN A 167 -13.79 1.94 21.50
CA ASN A 167 -14.38 1.39 22.73
C ASN A 167 -13.35 1.28 23.88
N ILE A 168 -12.68 2.38 24.22
CA ILE A 168 -11.96 2.54 25.50
C ILE A 168 -12.50 3.75 26.24
#